data_AF-A0A158RZJ2-F1
#
_entry.id   AF-A0A158RZJ2-F1
#
_cell.length_a   1.000
_cell.length_b   1.000
_cell.length_c   1.000
_cell.angle_alpha   90.00
_cell.angle_beta   90.00
_cell.angle_gamma   90.00
#
_symmetry.space_group_name_H-M   'P 1'
#
loop_
_entity.id
_entity.type
_entity.pdbx_description
1 polymer ?
#
loop_
_entity_poly.entity_id
_entity_poly.type
_entity_poly.pdbx_seq_one_letter_code
_entity_poly.pdbx_strand_id
1 'polypeptide(L)'
;MASPKVLASQFETASGPLFEQPLEGAAVKSCSDDPSLAEYVVGVEWKRTFGTEDARTFRGIFANQNVVCRLRDPATVDFLVQEFGVETAE
;
A
#
# COMPACT_ATOMS: atom_id res chain seq x y z
N MET A 1 -5.47 3.88 7.15
CA MET A 1 -4.57 5.06 7.00
C MET A 1 -3.12 4.55 6.96
N ALA A 2 -2.17 5.28 6.37
CA ALA A 2 -0.76 4.87 6.38
C ALA A 2 0.02 5.61 7.47
N SER A 3 0.91 4.91 8.18
CA SER A 3 1.85 5.55 9.11
C SER A 3 2.94 6.31 8.32
N PRO A 4 3.67 7.24 8.96
CA PRO A 4 4.94 7.71 8.42
C PRO A 4 5.88 6.54 8.14
N LYS A 5 6.76 6.71 7.15
CA LYS A 5 7.82 5.74 6.89
C LYS A 5 8.83 5.75 8.03
N VAL A 6 9.26 4.56 8.45
CA VAL A 6 10.31 4.36 9.46
C VAL A 6 11.26 3.26 8.99
N LEU A 7 12.44 3.19 9.60
CA LEU A 7 13.35 2.07 9.37
C LEU A 7 12.66 0.75 9.75
N ALA A 8 12.85 -0.29 8.94
CA ALA A 8 12.25 -1.60 9.20
C ALA A 8 12.67 -2.17 10.56
N SER A 9 13.89 -1.89 11.01
CA SER A 9 14.42 -2.29 12.31
C SER A 9 13.74 -1.60 13.50
N GLN A 10 13.06 -0.48 13.28
CA GLN A 10 12.38 0.31 14.31
C GLN A 10 10.85 0.15 14.26
N PHE A 11 10.34 -0.67 13.33
CA PHE A 11 8.91 -0.82 13.14
C PHE A 11 8.34 -1.83 14.15
N GLU A 12 7.33 -1.38 14.89
CA GLU A 12 6.58 -2.19 15.84
C GLU A 12 5.26 -2.63 15.23
N THR A 13 4.94 -3.92 15.40
CA THR A 13 3.62 -4.46 15.04
C THR A 13 2.80 -4.71 16.29
N ALA A 14 1.53 -5.10 16.14
CA ALA A 14 0.69 -5.51 17.26
C ALA A 14 1.27 -6.70 18.05
N SER A 15 2.16 -7.49 17.43
CA SER A 15 2.79 -8.68 18.03
C SER A 15 4.23 -8.43 18.48
N GLY A 16 4.68 -7.17 18.52
CA GLY A 16 6.07 -6.79 18.83
C GLY A 16 6.90 -6.41 17.60
N PRO A 17 8.24 -6.37 17.71
CA PRO A 17 9.12 -5.85 16.68
C PRO A 17 8.99 -6.61 15.36
N LEU A 18 9.05 -5.89 14.23
CA LEU A 18 8.97 -6.49 12.90
C LEU A 18 10.03 -7.59 12.69
N PHE A 19 11.24 -7.37 13.19
CA PHE A 19 12.36 -8.29 12.99
C PHE A 19 12.32 -9.54 13.88
N GLU A 20 11.44 -9.60 14.88
CA GLU A 20 11.26 -10.79 15.71
C GLU A 20 10.20 -11.75 15.14
N GLN A 21 9.47 -11.31 14.10
CA GLN A 21 8.41 -12.11 13.48
C GLN A 21 8.93 -13.13 12.47
N PRO A 22 8.12 -14.18 12.20
CA PRO A 22 8.43 -15.18 11.18
C PRO A 22 8.16 -14.62 9.78
N LEU A 23 9.03 -13.71 9.33
CA LEU A 23 8.92 -13.07 8.01
C LEU A 23 9.29 -14.07 6.91
N GLU A 24 8.42 -14.23 5.91
CA GLU A 24 8.76 -14.94 4.68
C GLU A 24 9.91 -14.23 3.93
N GLY A 25 9.91 -12.89 3.96
CA GLY A 25 10.95 -12.03 3.39
C GLY A 25 12.04 -11.62 4.38
N ALA A 26 12.74 -12.56 5.00
CA ALA A 26 13.77 -12.27 6.02
C ALA A 26 14.95 -11.41 5.53
N ALA A 27 15.15 -11.29 4.20
CA ALA A 27 16.20 -10.47 3.59
C ALA A 27 16.09 -8.97 3.93
N VAL A 28 14.91 -8.49 4.36
CA VAL A 28 14.70 -7.10 4.83
C VAL A 28 15.66 -6.69 5.97
N LYS A 29 16.24 -7.67 6.68
CA LYS A 29 17.19 -7.43 7.79
C LYS A 29 18.63 -7.22 7.33
N SER A 30 18.97 -7.60 6.10
CA SER A 30 20.36 -7.79 5.63
C SER A 30 21.25 -6.55 5.68
N CYS A 31 20.69 -5.37 5.46
CA CYS A 31 21.41 -4.09 5.48
C CYS A 31 20.93 -3.16 6.60
N SER A 32 20.33 -3.71 7.67
CA SER A 32 19.67 -2.89 8.70
C SER A 32 20.59 -1.99 9.53
N ASP A 33 21.90 -2.29 9.55
CA ASP A 33 22.92 -1.49 10.25
C ASP A 33 23.39 -0.25 9.47
N ASP A 34 23.10 -0.18 8.16
CA ASP A 34 23.46 0.97 7.32
C ASP A 34 22.18 1.72 6.90
N PRO A 35 21.88 2.89 7.49
CA PRO A 35 20.69 3.67 7.16
C PRO A 35 20.55 4.07 5.69
N SER A 36 21.63 4.05 4.90
CA SER A 36 21.62 4.34 3.46
C SER A 36 21.21 3.15 2.60
N LEU A 37 21.33 1.93 3.14
CA LEU A 37 20.99 0.66 2.49
C LEU A 37 19.81 -0.06 3.18
N ALA A 38 19.43 0.38 4.38
CA ALA A 38 18.36 -0.19 5.16
C ALA A 38 16.99 0.02 4.51
N GLU A 39 16.13 -0.97 4.66
CA GLU A 39 14.75 -0.96 4.19
C GLU A 39 13.88 -0.06 5.07
N TYR A 40 12.93 0.65 4.45
CA TYR A 40 11.94 1.47 5.14
C TYR A 40 10.55 0.89 4.93
N VAL A 41 9.73 0.96 5.97
CA VAL A 41 8.37 0.40 5.98
C VAL A 41 7.35 1.45 6.39
N VAL A 42 6.13 1.26 5.95
CA VAL A 42 4.94 2.01 6.36
C VAL A 42 3.90 1.03 6.87
N GLY A 43 3.30 1.32 8.02
CA GLY A 43 2.16 0.58 8.51
C GLY A 43 0.92 0.91 7.70
N VAL A 44 0.27 -0.10 7.14
CA VAL A 44 -0.97 0.04 6.37
C VAL A 44 -2.11 -0.56 7.19
N GLU A 45 -3.06 0.29 7.55
CA GLU A 45 -4.34 -0.15 8.10
C GLU A 45 -5.33 -0.36 6.96
N TRP A 46 -5.66 -1.63 6.70
CA TRP A 46 -6.69 -2.03 5.74
C TRP A 46 -8.08 -1.76 6.29
N LYS A 47 -8.83 -0.87 5.64
CA LYS A 47 -10.23 -0.56 6.02
C LYS A 47 -11.23 -1.55 5.41
N ARG A 48 -10.96 -1.98 4.18
CA ARG A 48 -11.81 -2.87 3.37
C ARG A 48 -10.93 -3.70 2.43
N THR A 49 -11.37 -4.91 2.15
CA THR A 49 -10.78 -5.82 1.18
C THR A 49 -11.89 -6.34 0.27
N PHE A 50 -11.59 -6.57 -1.01
CA PHE A 50 -12.55 -7.04 -2.01
C PHE A 50 -12.05 -8.32 -2.65
N GLY A 51 -12.98 -9.18 -3.06
CA GLY A 51 -12.66 -10.39 -3.80
C GLY A 51 -12.25 -10.07 -5.24
N THR A 52 -11.65 -11.04 -5.94
CA THR A 52 -11.32 -10.87 -7.35
C THR A 52 -12.57 -10.83 -8.23
N GLU A 53 -13.65 -11.48 -7.79
CA GLU A 53 -14.99 -11.44 -8.39
C GLU A 53 -15.63 -10.05 -8.37
N ASP A 54 -15.18 -9.14 -7.49
CA ASP A 54 -15.65 -7.77 -7.44
C ASP A 54 -14.97 -6.86 -8.47
N ALA A 55 -13.99 -7.36 -9.22
CA ALA A 55 -13.31 -6.58 -10.24
C ALA A 55 -14.30 -5.99 -11.27
N ARG A 56 -14.19 -4.69 -11.55
CA ARG A 56 -15.05 -3.99 -12.51
C ARG A 56 -14.31 -3.72 -13.81
N THR A 57 -14.97 -4.00 -14.93
CA THR A 57 -14.52 -3.65 -16.28
C THR A 57 -15.68 -3.00 -17.02
N PHE A 58 -15.47 -1.80 -17.56
CA PHE A 58 -16.46 -1.14 -18.41
C PHE A 58 -15.78 -0.24 -19.43
N ARG A 59 -16.51 0.08 -20.50
CA ARG A 59 -15.98 0.92 -21.59
C ARG A 59 -15.65 2.31 -21.06
N GLY A 60 -14.41 2.75 -21.26
CA GLY A 60 -13.96 4.08 -20.87
C GLY A 60 -13.28 4.17 -19.50
N ILE A 61 -13.22 3.09 -18.72
CA ILE A 61 -12.39 3.08 -17.50
C ILE A 61 -10.89 3.10 -17.89
N PHE A 62 -10.09 3.85 -17.14
CA PHE A 62 -8.66 3.97 -17.34
C PHE A 62 -7.97 2.61 -17.20
N ALA A 63 -7.36 2.15 -18.29
CA ALA A 63 -6.62 0.90 -18.36
C ALA A 63 -5.20 1.18 -18.86
N ASN A 64 -4.32 1.61 -17.95
CA ASN A 64 -2.87 1.67 -18.24
C ASN A 64 -2.17 0.54 -17.51
N GLN A 65 -1.46 -0.31 -18.26
CA GLN A 65 -0.72 -1.46 -17.74
C GLN A 65 0.51 -1.07 -16.91
N ASN A 66 0.96 0.19 -16.99
CA ASN A 66 2.02 0.74 -16.16
C ASN A 66 1.41 1.36 -14.89
N VAL A 67 1.04 0.48 -13.96
CA VAL A 67 0.26 0.64 -12.71
C VAL A 67 0.69 1.79 -11.76
N VAL A 68 1.84 2.44 -11.98
CA VAL A 68 2.36 3.49 -11.09
C VAL A 68 2.24 4.87 -11.72
N CYS A 69 1.00 5.34 -11.93
CA CYS A 69 0.75 6.70 -12.39
C CYS A 69 -0.43 7.36 -11.67
N ARG A 70 -0.43 8.70 -11.64
CA ARG A 70 -1.56 9.46 -11.09
C ARG A 70 -2.77 9.26 -12.02
N LEU A 71 -3.88 8.77 -11.46
CA LEU A 71 -5.16 8.71 -12.16
C LEU A 71 -5.63 10.13 -12.46
N ARG A 72 -5.97 10.38 -13.74
CA ARG A 72 -6.44 11.69 -14.22
C ARG A 72 -7.75 11.60 -15.00
N ASP A 73 -8.17 10.39 -15.35
CA ASP A 73 -9.44 10.18 -16.05
C ASP A 73 -10.61 10.43 -15.08
N PRO A 74 -11.44 11.45 -15.31
CA PRO A 74 -12.48 11.84 -14.36
C PRO A 74 -13.49 10.72 -14.10
N ALA A 75 -13.92 10.00 -15.15
CA ALA A 75 -14.90 8.92 -15.02
C ALA A 75 -14.39 7.77 -14.14
N THR A 76 -13.10 7.44 -14.24
CA THR A 76 -12.46 6.44 -13.38
C THR A 76 -12.34 6.93 -11.95
N VAL A 77 -11.95 8.19 -11.73
CA VAL A 77 -11.83 8.76 -10.39
C VAL A 77 -13.20 8.78 -9.70
N ASP A 78 -14.23 9.28 -10.37
CA ASP A 78 -15.60 9.35 -9.83
C ASP A 78 -16.13 7.95 -9.45
N PHE A 79 -15.89 6.97 -10.32
CA PHE A 79 -16.24 5.57 -10.05
C PHE A 79 -15.52 5.03 -8.80
N LEU A 80 -14.21 5.25 -8.67
CA LEU A 80 -13.44 4.77 -7.50
C LEU A 80 -13.86 5.48 -6.21
N VAL A 81 -14.10 6.79 -6.26
CA VAL A 81 -14.60 7.59 -5.12
C VAL A 81 -15.93 7.02 -4.62
N GLN A 82 -16.86 6.74 -5.54
CA GLN A 82 -18.16 6.17 -5.22
C GLN A 82 -18.05 4.74 -4.64
N GLU A 83 -17.37 3.82 -5.33
CA GLU A 83 -17.32 2.41 -4.92
C GLU A 83 -16.58 2.21 -3.61
N PHE A 84 -15.46 2.93 -3.40
CA PHE A 84 -14.68 2.81 -2.17
C PHE A 84 -15.20 3.71 -1.05
N GLY A 85 -16.11 4.65 -1.34
CA GLY A 85 -16.69 5.57 -0.37
C GLY A 85 -15.63 6.46 0.27
N VAL A 86 -14.67 6.92 -0.52
CA VAL A 86 -13.55 7.75 -0.08
C VAL A 86 -13.74 9.18 -0.55
N GLU A 87 -13.30 10.15 0.25
CA GLU A 87 -13.28 11.55 -0.18
C GLU A 87 -11.99 11.81 -0.96
N THR A 88 -12.05 12.60 -2.03
CA THR A 88 -10.85 13.07 -2.73
C THR A 88 -10.11 14.04 -1.83
N ALA A 89 -8.85 13.74 -1.51
CA ALA A 89 -7.95 14.70 -0.89
C ALA A 89 -7.65 15.82 -1.91
N GLU A 90 -7.87 17.07 -1.52
CA GLU A 90 -7.51 18.28 -2.29
C GLU A 90 -5.99 18.41 -2.50
#